data_AF-A0A9Q1MW25-F1
#
_entry.id   AF-A0A9Q1MW25-F1
#
_cell.length_a   1.000
_cell.length_b   1.000
_cell.length_c   1.000
_cell.angle_alpha   90.00
_cell.angle_beta   90.00
_cell.angle_gamma   90.00
#
_symmetry.space_group_name_H-M   'P 1'
#
loop_
_entity.id
_entity.type
_entity.pdbx_description
1 polymer ?
#
loop_
_entity_poly.entity_id
_entity_poly.type
_entity_poly.pdbx_seq_one_letter_code
_entity_poly.pdbx_strand_id
1 'polypeptide(L)'
;MVVKVEKITPKKSNPATTDEVISEEMDMIKKKYLRGEGADLKALKDKKLQGQLAVKEDLYGKSAAAAAKAEKWLMPSEGGYLEGDGIEKTWRIKQDAIASEVDILSSRKQFDIVLPDFGPYTLEFTPSGRYMAAAGRKGHIAIVDMQNMNAIKELQVRETVRDVVFLHNEQFFAAAQKKYPYIYSRDGTELHCLKEHGAVLKLQFLRNHFLLASINKFGQLRYQDVTTGQMVSNLRTGLGRTDVMQVNPFNGVLAVGHSGGTLSMWKPTSAAPLVKMLCHPGPVTALAFHPNGHLMATAGMERKIKIWDLRKFEVLQTLPGHCKALDFSQKGLLATATGSFVQVFGDLSGSQNYSRYMTHSVAKGYQVKKVAFRPYEDVLGIGHSMGWSSILIPGSGEPNFDSWVANPFETSKQRREKEVHSLLDKLPPETIMLDPTKIGSVRPTRKKEKPTKEEIEAEMEAAIEAAKNIPMKKKTKGRSKPSKIAKKKQEAVEKAKKPFLEQHMKKRKLTDETQLPKSLERFVRKKAVA
;
A
#
# COMPACT_ATOMS: atom_id res chain seq x y z
N MET A 1 1.84 59.58 -27.54
CA MET A 1 1.33 58.22 -27.25
C MET A 1 1.25 57.45 -28.55
N VAL A 2 2.20 56.56 -28.81
CA VAL A 2 2.08 55.51 -29.85
C VAL A 2 2.61 54.24 -29.20
N VAL A 3 1.69 53.38 -28.79
CA VAL A 3 1.97 52.11 -28.13
C VAL A 3 2.42 51.13 -29.20
N LYS A 4 3.68 50.69 -29.15
CA LYS A 4 4.18 49.56 -29.93
C LYS A 4 3.54 48.29 -29.38
N VAL A 5 2.60 47.72 -30.15
CA VAL A 5 2.06 46.38 -29.91
C VAL A 5 3.04 45.39 -30.51
N GLU A 6 3.86 44.76 -29.68
CA GLU A 6 4.62 43.57 -30.09
C GLU A 6 3.64 42.42 -30.32
N LYS A 7 3.48 42.04 -31.58
CA LYS A 7 2.77 40.81 -31.96
C LYS A 7 3.58 39.62 -31.44
N ILE A 8 3.12 39.02 -30.34
CA ILE A 8 3.55 37.69 -29.92
C ILE A 8 3.04 36.71 -30.99
N THR A 9 3.92 36.33 -31.91
CA THR A 9 3.67 35.20 -32.81
C THR A 9 3.62 33.93 -31.98
N PRO A 10 2.58 33.09 -32.09
CA PRO A 10 2.58 31.79 -31.44
C PRO A 10 3.74 30.99 -32.04
N LYS A 11 4.69 30.58 -31.19
CA LYS A 11 5.69 29.58 -31.58
C LYS A 11 4.92 28.35 -32.06
N LYS A 12 4.93 28.11 -33.37
CA LYS A 12 4.54 26.82 -33.95
C LYS A 12 5.45 25.78 -33.30
N SER A 13 4.90 24.95 -32.43
CA SER A 13 5.55 23.74 -31.95
C SER A 13 5.77 22.86 -33.19
N ASN A 14 7.02 22.71 -33.61
CA ASN A 14 7.36 21.71 -34.61
C ASN A 14 6.92 20.34 -34.08
N PRO A 15 6.36 19.44 -34.91
CA PRO A 15 6.13 18.07 -34.50
C PRO A 15 7.50 17.46 -34.14
N ALA A 16 7.61 16.90 -32.92
CA ALA A 16 8.83 16.25 -32.45
C ALA A 16 9.24 15.17 -33.46
N THR A 17 10.54 15.08 -33.75
CA THR A 17 11.06 14.02 -34.61
C THR A 17 10.87 12.66 -33.93
N THR A 18 10.67 11.58 -34.69
CA THR A 18 10.41 10.23 -34.14
C THR A 18 11.47 9.79 -33.14
N ASP A 19 12.72 10.19 -33.34
CA ASP A 19 13.85 9.85 -32.46
C ASP A 19 13.82 10.62 -31.13
N GLU A 20 13.29 11.85 -31.13
CA GLU A 20 13.09 12.64 -29.91
C GLU A 20 12.00 12.00 -29.04
N VAL A 21 10.89 11.57 -29.63
CA VAL A 21 9.80 10.89 -28.90
C VAL A 21 10.27 9.58 -28.28
N ILE A 22 11.04 8.78 -29.04
CA ILE A 22 11.60 7.52 -28.54
C ILE A 22 12.58 7.79 -27.38
N SER A 23 13.39 8.84 -27.46
CA SER A 23 14.34 9.16 -26.39
C SER A 23 13.65 9.65 -25.11
N GLU A 24 12.60 10.47 -25.22
CA GLU A 24 11.78 10.91 -24.08
C GLU A 24 11.06 9.74 -23.39
N GLU A 25 10.47 8.84 -24.17
CA GLU A 25 9.84 7.61 -23.64
C GLU A 25 10.85 6.73 -22.90
N MET A 26 12.04 6.54 -23.48
CA MET A 26 13.11 5.77 -22.87
C MET A 26 13.60 6.38 -21.56
N ASP A 27 13.65 7.71 -21.45
CA ASP A 27 14.00 8.38 -20.20
C ASP A 27 12.92 8.24 -19.13
N MET A 28 11.63 8.23 -19.50
CA MET A 28 10.54 7.92 -18.57
C MET A 28 10.63 6.48 -18.05
N ILE A 29 10.86 5.52 -18.93
CA ILE A 29 11.04 4.11 -18.54
C ILE A 29 12.29 3.95 -17.67
N LYS A 30 13.39 4.62 -18.00
CA LYS A 30 14.61 4.60 -17.19
C LYS A 30 14.35 5.11 -15.77
N LYS A 31 13.55 6.18 -15.61
CA LYS A 31 13.13 6.68 -14.28
C LYS A 31 12.33 5.66 -13.48
N LYS A 32 11.48 4.85 -14.11
CA LYS A 32 10.74 3.75 -13.46
C LYS A 32 11.67 2.71 -12.82
N TYR A 33 12.80 2.42 -13.45
CA TYR A 33 13.78 1.45 -12.95
C TYR A 33 14.81 2.03 -11.98
N LEU A 34 14.90 3.37 -11.85
CA LEU A 34 15.74 4.01 -10.86
C LEU A 34 15.12 3.87 -9.46
N ARG A 35 15.80 3.16 -8.57
CA ARG A 35 15.33 2.85 -7.21
C ARG A 35 15.87 3.86 -6.18
N GLY A 36 15.48 5.12 -6.33
CA GLY A 36 15.84 6.20 -5.40
C GLY A 36 16.69 7.30 -6.04
N GLU A 37 17.07 8.27 -5.21
CA GLU A 37 17.94 9.38 -5.61
C GLU A 37 19.40 8.92 -5.59
N GLY A 38 20.19 9.43 -6.55
CA GLY A 38 21.62 9.13 -6.65
C GLY A 38 22.43 9.78 -5.52
N ALA A 39 23.61 9.23 -5.23
CA ALA A 39 24.49 9.76 -4.21
C ALA A 39 25.08 11.14 -4.58
N ASP A 40 25.11 12.08 -3.62
CA ASP A 40 25.73 13.39 -3.78
C ASP A 40 27.27 13.30 -3.76
N LEU A 41 27.87 13.01 -4.92
CA LEU A 41 29.31 12.86 -5.08
C LEU A 41 30.12 14.12 -4.73
N LYS A 42 29.51 15.31 -4.83
CA LYS A 42 30.18 16.61 -4.56
C LYS A 42 30.32 16.91 -3.07
N ALA A 43 29.48 16.31 -2.22
CA ALA A 43 29.49 16.53 -0.78
C ALA A 43 30.58 15.70 -0.06
N LEU A 44 31.15 14.70 -0.75
CA LEU A 44 32.09 13.75 -0.19
C LEU A 44 33.53 14.29 -0.21
N LYS A 45 34.17 14.29 0.96
CA LYS A 45 35.59 14.69 1.12
C LYS A 45 36.57 13.57 0.77
N ASP A 46 36.16 12.30 0.92
CA ASP A 46 37.01 11.14 0.65
C ASP A 46 36.99 10.78 -0.84
N LYS A 47 38.13 10.95 -1.51
CA LYS A 47 38.31 10.68 -2.95
C LYS A 47 38.12 9.21 -3.30
N LYS A 48 38.49 8.27 -2.42
CA LYS A 48 38.35 6.83 -2.68
C LYS A 48 36.88 6.42 -2.67
N LEU A 49 36.15 6.87 -1.63
CA LEU A 49 34.71 6.64 -1.52
C LEU A 49 33.96 7.31 -2.68
N GLN A 50 34.34 8.54 -3.05
CA GLN A 50 33.77 9.25 -4.19
C GLN A 50 33.94 8.46 -5.49
N GLY A 51 35.14 7.93 -5.77
CA GLY A 51 35.39 7.10 -6.95
C GLY A 51 34.58 5.80 -6.94
N GLN A 52 34.48 5.12 -5.79
CA GLN A 52 33.68 3.89 -5.68
C GLN A 52 32.18 4.13 -5.88
N LEU A 53 31.63 5.22 -5.32
CA LEU A 53 30.24 5.57 -5.50
C LEU A 53 29.95 5.98 -6.94
N ALA A 54 30.84 6.73 -7.59
CA ALA A 54 30.69 7.07 -9.01
C ALA A 54 30.58 5.83 -9.91
N VAL A 55 31.42 4.81 -9.67
CA VAL A 55 31.34 3.52 -10.40
C VAL A 55 30.02 2.80 -10.15
N LYS A 56 29.51 2.83 -8.90
CA LYS A 56 28.21 2.22 -8.57
C LYS A 56 27.05 2.96 -9.23
N GLU A 57 27.06 4.29 -9.23
CA GLU A 57 26.05 5.11 -9.91
C GLU A 57 26.03 4.88 -11.42
N ASP A 58 27.19 4.76 -12.05
CA ASP A 58 27.29 4.38 -13.47
C ASP A 58 26.72 2.99 -13.73
N LEU A 59 27.03 2.01 -12.86
CA LEU A 59 26.49 0.66 -12.96
C LEU A 59 24.96 0.65 -12.76
N TYR A 60 24.42 1.43 -11.82
CA TYR A 60 22.97 1.60 -11.65
C TYR A 60 22.35 2.22 -12.89
N GLY A 61 22.96 3.27 -13.44
CA GLY A 61 22.51 3.93 -14.68
C GLY A 61 22.50 2.98 -15.88
N LYS A 62 23.54 2.14 -16.03
CA LYS A 62 23.63 1.10 -17.06
C LYS A 62 22.58 0.01 -16.87
N SER A 63 22.37 -0.45 -15.63
CA SER A 63 21.36 -1.47 -15.32
C SER A 63 19.94 -0.97 -15.59
N ALA A 64 19.62 0.28 -15.20
CA ALA A 64 18.33 0.90 -15.48
C ALA A 64 18.11 1.11 -16.99
N ALA A 65 19.15 1.53 -17.73
CA ALA A 65 19.07 1.65 -19.19
C ALA A 65 18.88 0.30 -19.89
N ALA A 66 19.54 -0.77 -19.41
CA ALA A 66 19.38 -2.11 -19.94
C ALA A 66 17.96 -2.65 -19.68
N ALA A 67 17.43 -2.46 -18.46
CA ALA A 67 16.07 -2.83 -18.12
C ALA A 67 15.04 -2.05 -18.95
N ALA A 68 15.24 -0.75 -19.16
CA ALA A 68 14.38 0.07 -20.01
C ALA A 68 14.38 -0.39 -21.47
N LYS A 69 15.54 -0.76 -22.02
CA LYS A 69 15.64 -1.33 -23.36
C LYS A 69 14.91 -2.67 -23.47
N ALA A 70 15.04 -3.52 -22.44
CA ALA A 70 14.32 -4.79 -22.38
C ALA A 70 12.80 -4.58 -22.34
N GLU A 71 12.30 -3.67 -21.50
CA GLU A 71 10.87 -3.35 -21.44
C GLU A 71 10.34 -2.82 -22.77
N LYS A 72 11.07 -1.93 -23.44
CA LYS A 72 10.59 -1.34 -24.70
C LYS A 72 10.64 -2.32 -25.88
N TRP A 73 11.64 -3.20 -25.95
CA TRP A 73 11.91 -3.98 -27.18
C TRP A 73 11.64 -5.49 -27.05
N LEU A 74 11.69 -6.06 -25.85
CA LEU A 74 11.56 -7.51 -25.65
C LEU A 74 10.17 -7.93 -25.15
N MET A 75 9.30 -6.97 -24.81
CA MET A 75 7.97 -7.29 -24.31
C MET A 75 7.09 -7.81 -25.45
N PRO A 76 6.53 -9.03 -25.33
CA PRO A 76 5.88 -9.71 -26.44
C PRO A 76 4.47 -9.21 -26.74
N SER A 77 3.78 -8.61 -25.75
CA SER A 77 2.36 -8.27 -25.87
C SER A 77 2.10 -6.84 -25.44
N GLU A 78 1.21 -6.19 -26.19
CA GLU A 78 0.73 -4.85 -25.87
C GLU A 78 -0.51 -4.93 -24.95
N GLY A 79 -0.75 -3.84 -24.24
CA GLY A 79 -1.92 -3.75 -23.39
C GLY A 79 -3.20 -3.50 -24.18
N GLY A 80 -4.28 -4.19 -23.82
CA GLY A 80 -5.60 -3.79 -24.29
C GLY A 80 -5.96 -2.36 -23.84
N TYR A 81 -6.84 -1.72 -24.59
CA TYR A 81 -7.43 -0.43 -24.24
C TYR A 81 -8.82 -0.32 -24.86
N LEU A 82 -9.57 0.69 -24.42
CA LEU A 82 -10.86 1.05 -25.00
C LEU A 82 -10.87 2.56 -25.12
N GLU A 83 -10.94 3.03 -26.36
CA GLU A 83 -11.01 4.44 -26.68
C GLU A 83 -12.31 4.71 -27.40
N GLY A 84 -12.93 5.84 -27.09
CA GLY A 84 -14.16 6.25 -27.74
C GLY A 84 -13.86 7.06 -29.00
N ASP A 85 -14.54 6.75 -30.09
CA ASP A 85 -14.43 7.51 -31.33
C ASP A 85 -15.09 8.88 -31.18
N GLY A 86 -14.29 9.92 -30.94
CA GLY A 86 -14.62 11.35 -31.00
C GLY A 86 -15.84 11.81 -30.18
N ILE A 87 -17.04 11.44 -30.62
CA ILE A 87 -18.34 11.75 -30.00
C ILE A 87 -18.75 10.65 -29.01
N GLU A 88 -18.31 9.40 -29.24
CA GLU A 88 -18.66 8.27 -28.41
C GLU A 88 -17.89 8.28 -27.09
N LYS A 89 -18.62 8.04 -26.01
CA LYS A 89 -18.06 7.97 -24.65
C LYS A 89 -17.87 6.51 -24.30
N THR A 90 -16.66 6.15 -23.86
CA THR A 90 -16.26 4.79 -23.48
C THR A 90 -17.26 4.11 -22.54
N TRP A 91 -17.83 4.85 -21.58
CA TRP A 91 -18.76 4.30 -20.61
C TRP A 91 -20.17 3.99 -21.12
N ARG A 92 -20.49 4.31 -22.38
CA ARG A 92 -21.76 3.93 -23.04
C ARG A 92 -21.65 2.60 -23.78
N ILE A 93 -20.44 2.09 -23.99
CA ILE A 93 -20.19 0.85 -24.72
C ILE A 93 -20.72 -0.33 -23.89
N LYS A 94 -21.51 -1.18 -24.53
CA LYS A 94 -22.11 -2.37 -23.91
C LYS A 94 -21.18 -3.57 -24.02
N GLN A 95 -21.32 -4.52 -23.10
CA GLN A 95 -20.54 -5.76 -23.12
C GLN A 95 -20.78 -6.59 -24.39
N ASP A 96 -22.00 -6.60 -24.94
CA ASP A 96 -22.30 -7.34 -26.18
C ASP A 96 -21.51 -6.81 -27.39
N ALA A 97 -21.26 -5.48 -27.43
CA ALA A 97 -20.45 -4.87 -28.48
C ALA A 97 -18.98 -5.28 -28.33
N ILE A 98 -18.44 -5.19 -27.12
CA ILE A 98 -17.06 -5.62 -26.81
C ILE A 98 -16.87 -7.09 -27.17
N ALA A 99 -17.81 -7.96 -26.76
CA ALA A 99 -17.77 -9.39 -27.03
C ALA A 99 -17.73 -9.75 -28.52
N SER A 100 -18.31 -8.89 -29.37
CA SER A 100 -18.35 -9.06 -30.83
C SER A 100 -17.08 -8.58 -31.54
N GLU A 101 -16.36 -7.63 -30.93
CA GLU A 101 -15.13 -7.03 -31.49
C GLU A 101 -13.88 -7.77 -31.05
N VAL A 102 -13.88 -8.36 -29.85
CA VAL A 102 -12.74 -9.14 -29.36
C VAL A 102 -12.67 -10.53 -30.00
N ASP A 103 -11.49 -11.13 -29.91
CA ASP A 103 -11.25 -12.49 -30.37
C ASP A 103 -12.10 -13.52 -29.60
N ILE A 104 -12.31 -14.68 -30.23
CA ILE A 104 -13.18 -15.75 -29.71
C ILE A 104 -12.71 -16.25 -28.33
N LEU A 105 -11.39 -16.28 -28.07
CA LEU A 105 -10.88 -16.76 -26.78
C LEU A 105 -11.17 -15.77 -25.65
N SER A 106 -11.07 -14.47 -25.92
CA SER A 106 -11.46 -13.43 -24.96
C SER A 106 -12.97 -13.37 -24.78
N SER A 107 -13.74 -13.43 -25.88
CA SER A 107 -15.21 -13.41 -25.85
C SER A 107 -15.78 -14.54 -24.98
N ARG A 108 -15.21 -15.75 -25.05
CA ARG A 108 -15.60 -16.90 -24.20
C ARG A 108 -15.43 -16.68 -22.69
N LYS A 109 -14.58 -15.74 -22.29
CA LYS A 109 -14.36 -15.41 -20.88
C LYS A 109 -15.46 -14.52 -20.31
N GLN A 110 -16.32 -13.96 -21.16
CA GLN A 110 -17.57 -13.35 -20.75
C GLN A 110 -18.62 -14.43 -20.56
N PHE A 111 -19.09 -14.58 -19.32
CA PHE A 111 -20.14 -15.56 -19.00
C PHE A 111 -20.88 -15.16 -17.73
N ASP A 112 -22.06 -15.72 -17.54
CA ASP A 112 -22.86 -15.54 -16.33
C ASP A 112 -23.29 -16.92 -15.80
N ILE A 113 -22.94 -17.21 -14.55
CA ILE A 113 -23.31 -18.45 -13.86
C ILE A 113 -24.39 -18.11 -12.84
N VAL A 114 -25.60 -18.61 -13.10
CA VAL A 114 -26.79 -18.33 -12.28
C VAL A 114 -27.07 -19.51 -11.34
N LEU A 115 -26.85 -19.28 -10.05
CA LEU A 115 -27.05 -20.20 -8.93
C LEU A 115 -27.91 -19.51 -7.84
N PRO A 116 -29.26 -19.56 -7.96
CA PRO A 116 -30.16 -18.77 -7.13
C PRO A 116 -30.21 -19.21 -5.65
N ASP A 117 -29.95 -20.48 -5.37
CA ASP A 117 -30.27 -21.05 -4.06
C ASP A 117 -29.25 -20.72 -2.97
N PHE A 118 -27.98 -20.46 -3.31
CA PHE A 118 -26.88 -20.42 -2.34
C PHE A 118 -26.53 -19.02 -1.81
N GLY A 119 -27.28 -18.01 -2.24
CA GLY A 119 -27.11 -16.62 -1.81
C GLY A 119 -25.89 -15.93 -2.43
N PRO A 120 -25.50 -14.74 -1.94
CA PRO A 120 -24.47 -13.95 -2.59
C PRO A 120 -23.10 -14.61 -2.53
N TYR A 121 -22.42 -14.59 -3.68
CA TYR A 121 -21.10 -15.15 -3.85
C TYR A 121 -19.99 -14.15 -3.54
N THR A 122 -18.97 -14.61 -2.84
CA THR A 122 -17.67 -13.95 -2.76
C THR A 122 -16.68 -14.66 -3.68
N LEU A 123 -15.87 -13.89 -4.39
CA LEU A 123 -14.88 -14.40 -5.34
C LEU A 123 -13.46 -14.13 -4.84
N GLU A 124 -12.53 -15.01 -5.19
CA GLU A 124 -11.11 -14.74 -5.10
C GLU A 124 -10.35 -15.42 -6.23
N PHE A 125 -9.39 -14.71 -6.80
CA PHE A 125 -8.47 -15.26 -7.79
C PHE A 125 -7.13 -15.57 -7.16
N THR A 126 -6.51 -16.63 -7.67
CA THR A 126 -5.09 -16.88 -7.43
C THR A 126 -4.23 -15.75 -8.04
N PRO A 127 -3.01 -15.54 -7.53
CA PRO A 127 -2.06 -14.57 -8.08
C PRO A 127 -1.80 -14.68 -9.58
N SER A 128 -1.83 -15.90 -10.13
CA SER A 128 -1.66 -16.18 -11.55
C SER A 128 -2.92 -15.94 -12.37
N GLY A 129 -4.07 -15.73 -11.72
CA GLY A 129 -5.37 -15.59 -12.38
C GLY A 129 -5.89 -16.88 -13.01
N ARG A 130 -5.19 -18.01 -12.88
CA ARG A 130 -5.61 -19.29 -13.47
C ARG A 130 -6.80 -19.90 -12.73
N TYR A 131 -6.77 -19.87 -11.41
CA TYR A 131 -7.81 -20.47 -10.57
C TYR A 131 -8.62 -19.42 -9.84
N MET A 132 -9.91 -19.70 -9.69
CA MET A 132 -10.87 -18.88 -8.95
C MET A 132 -11.58 -19.73 -7.89
N ALA A 133 -11.76 -19.15 -6.70
CA ALA A 133 -12.63 -19.69 -5.67
C ALA A 133 -13.90 -18.83 -5.60
N ALA A 134 -15.06 -19.48 -5.72
CA ALA A 134 -16.37 -18.86 -5.55
C ALA A 134 -17.05 -19.48 -4.34
N ALA A 135 -17.57 -18.66 -3.43
CA ALA A 135 -18.25 -19.12 -2.24
C ALA A 135 -19.57 -18.41 -1.99
N GLY A 136 -20.66 -19.18 -2.00
CA GLY A 136 -22.00 -18.74 -1.69
C GLY A 136 -22.22 -18.66 -0.18
N ARG A 137 -22.99 -17.67 0.26
CA ARG A 137 -23.27 -17.43 1.68
C ARG A 137 -23.90 -18.62 2.41
N LYS A 138 -24.62 -19.52 1.72
CA LYS A 138 -25.27 -20.71 2.33
C LYS A 138 -24.38 -21.96 2.39
N GLY A 139 -23.11 -21.87 1.95
CA GLY A 139 -22.14 -22.95 2.15
C GLY A 139 -21.66 -23.66 0.89
N HIS A 140 -22.11 -23.23 -0.30
CA HIS A 140 -21.53 -23.69 -1.55
C HIS A 140 -20.15 -23.06 -1.76
N ILE A 141 -19.15 -23.87 -2.03
CA ILE A 141 -17.80 -23.44 -2.40
C ILE A 141 -17.42 -24.19 -3.68
N ALA A 142 -16.96 -23.46 -4.70
CA ALA A 142 -16.48 -24.01 -5.95
C ALA A 142 -15.08 -23.48 -6.26
N ILE A 143 -14.19 -24.37 -6.72
CA ILE A 143 -12.91 -24.01 -7.30
C ILE A 143 -12.99 -24.26 -8.80
N VAL A 144 -12.71 -23.23 -9.58
CA VAL A 144 -12.83 -23.25 -11.04
C VAL A 144 -11.48 -22.93 -11.67
N ASP A 145 -11.09 -23.72 -12.66
CA ASP A 145 -10.00 -23.40 -13.59
C ASP A 145 -10.55 -22.45 -14.66
N MET A 146 -10.10 -21.20 -14.62
CA MET A 146 -10.58 -20.12 -15.47
C MET A 146 -9.93 -20.12 -16.86
N GLN A 147 -8.89 -20.94 -17.08
CA GLN A 147 -8.31 -21.12 -18.40
C GLN A 147 -9.13 -22.15 -19.20
N ASN A 148 -9.43 -23.28 -18.55
CA ASN A 148 -10.16 -24.37 -19.18
C ASN A 148 -11.68 -24.28 -19.00
N MET A 149 -12.16 -23.36 -18.15
CA MET A 149 -13.57 -23.19 -17.79
C MET A 149 -14.17 -24.45 -17.14
N ASN A 150 -13.35 -25.19 -16.40
CA ASN A 150 -13.75 -26.44 -15.74
C ASN A 150 -13.81 -26.27 -14.23
N ALA A 151 -14.88 -26.76 -13.60
CA ALA A 151 -14.94 -26.89 -12.15
C ALA A 151 -13.99 -28.01 -11.70
N ILE A 152 -13.00 -27.68 -10.87
CA ILE A 152 -12.08 -28.66 -10.27
C ILE A 152 -12.82 -29.37 -9.15
N LYS A 153 -13.47 -28.58 -8.28
CA LYS A 153 -14.18 -29.12 -7.13
C LYS A 153 -15.34 -28.24 -6.73
N GLU A 154 -16.43 -28.91 -6.38
CA GLU A 154 -17.56 -28.32 -5.69
C GLU A 154 -17.70 -28.96 -4.29
N LEU A 155 -17.92 -28.12 -3.30
CA LEU A 155 -18.04 -28.48 -1.90
C LEU A 155 -19.28 -27.81 -1.31
N GLN A 156 -20.06 -28.57 -0.56
CA GLN A 156 -21.23 -28.08 0.15
C GLN A 156 -21.02 -28.23 1.65
N VAL A 157 -20.65 -27.13 2.31
CA VAL A 157 -20.37 -27.09 3.75
C VAL A 157 -21.66 -27.06 4.58
N ARG A 158 -22.79 -26.64 3.98
CA ARG A 158 -24.10 -26.46 4.66
C ARG A 158 -24.07 -25.51 5.86
N GLU A 159 -23.03 -24.70 5.98
CA GLU A 159 -22.92 -23.61 6.94
C GLU A 159 -22.76 -22.25 6.25
N THR A 160 -22.92 -21.17 7.01
CA THR A 160 -22.70 -19.83 6.44
C THR A 160 -21.22 -19.58 6.17
N VAL A 161 -20.85 -19.36 4.92
CA VAL A 161 -19.50 -18.94 4.51
C VAL A 161 -19.49 -17.43 4.33
N ARG A 162 -18.50 -16.75 4.93
CA ARG A 162 -18.38 -15.29 4.91
C ARG A 162 -17.35 -14.77 3.93
N ASP A 163 -16.28 -15.53 3.75
CA ASP A 163 -15.15 -15.21 2.88
C ASP A 163 -14.38 -16.48 2.54
N VAL A 164 -13.71 -16.48 1.39
CA VAL A 164 -12.80 -17.54 0.95
C VAL A 164 -11.56 -16.89 0.37
N VAL A 165 -10.40 -17.46 0.70
CA VAL A 165 -9.08 -16.94 0.34
C VAL A 165 -8.16 -18.08 -0.07
N PHE A 166 -7.41 -17.91 -1.15
CA PHE A 166 -6.34 -18.84 -1.50
C PHE A 166 -5.11 -18.58 -0.65
N LEU A 167 -4.37 -19.63 -0.33
CA LEU A 167 -3.10 -19.48 0.39
C LEU A 167 -1.99 -19.13 -0.62
N HIS A 168 -0.85 -19.84 -0.58
CA HIS A 168 0.25 -19.60 -1.51
C HIS A 168 -0.03 -20.13 -2.92
N ASN A 169 -0.74 -21.27 -2.99
CA ASN A 169 -1.06 -21.98 -4.22
C ASN A 169 -2.58 -22.22 -4.33
N GLU A 170 -3.03 -22.77 -5.46
CA GLU A 170 -4.39 -23.29 -5.65
C GLU A 170 -4.67 -24.56 -4.85
N GLN A 171 -3.61 -25.22 -4.36
CA GLN A 171 -3.70 -26.45 -3.60
C GLN A 171 -4.43 -26.28 -2.27
N PHE A 172 -4.38 -25.07 -1.69
CA PHE A 172 -4.94 -24.81 -0.39
C PHE A 172 -5.75 -23.52 -0.40
N PHE A 173 -6.93 -23.59 0.19
CA PHE A 173 -7.77 -22.42 0.40
C PHE A 173 -8.35 -22.43 1.80
N ALA A 174 -8.56 -21.25 2.35
CA ALA A 174 -9.19 -21.05 3.64
C ALA A 174 -10.60 -20.51 3.45
N ALA A 175 -11.58 -21.08 4.16
CA ALA A 175 -12.96 -20.62 4.16
C ALA A 175 -13.39 -20.20 5.56
N ALA A 176 -13.89 -18.96 5.70
CA ALA A 176 -14.44 -18.45 6.94
C ALA A 176 -15.89 -18.93 7.11
N GLN A 177 -16.09 -20.04 7.83
CA GLN A 177 -17.42 -20.57 8.12
C GLN A 177 -18.09 -19.86 9.31
N LYS A 178 -19.19 -20.41 9.82
CA LYS A 178 -20.02 -19.79 10.85
C LYS A 178 -19.24 -19.53 12.13
N LYS A 179 -18.52 -20.54 12.66
CA LYS A 179 -17.80 -20.46 13.94
C LYS A 179 -16.30 -20.27 13.81
N TYR A 180 -15.66 -20.94 12.85
CA TYR A 180 -14.21 -20.96 12.69
C TYR A 180 -13.84 -20.89 11.20
N PRO A 181 -12.65 -20.42 10.85
CA PRO A 181 -12.09 -20.65 9.54
C PRO A 181 -11.52 -22.06 9.43
N TYR A 182 -11.71 -22.67 8.27
CA TYR A 182 -11.20 -23.99 7.93
C TYR A 182 -10.27 -23.89 6.74
N ILE A 183 -9.22 -24.72 6.72
CA ILE A 183 -8.32 -24.86 5.58
C ILE A 183 -8.64 -26.17 4.87
N TYR A 184 -8.79 -26.08 3.56
CA TYR A 184 -9.11 -27.17 2.66
C TYR A 184 -7.97 -27.42 1.68
N SER A 185 -7.84 -28.69 1.28
CA SER A 185 -7.07 -29.05 0.07
C SER A 185 -7.88 -28.76 -1.20
N ARG A 186 -7.21 -28.75 -2.35
CA ARG A 186 -7.81 -28.66 -3.69
C ARG A 186 -8.93 -29.67 -3.93
N ASP A 187 -8.80 -30.86 -3.35
CA ASP A 187 -9.78 -31.95 -3.47
C ASP A 187 -11.04 -31.73 -2.61
N GLY A 188 -11.03 -30.69 -1.76
CA GLY A 188 -12.09 -30.36 -0.80
C GLY A 188 -11.97 -31.08 0.53
N THR A 189 -10.86 -31.77 0.81
CA THR A 189 -10.61 -32.39 2.12
C THR A 189 -10.28 -31.33 3.16
N GLU A 190 -10.93 -31.42 4.32
CA GLU A 190 -10.64 -30.55 5.48
C GLU A 190 -9.30 -30.92 6.10
N LEU A 191 -8.36 -29.98 6.13
CA LEU A 191 -7.03 -30.16 6.72
C LEU A 191 -7.01 -29.63 8.16
N HIS A 192 -7.47 -28.40 8.36
CA HIS A 192 -7.39 -27.73 9.65
C HIS A 192 -8.67 -26.97 10.01
N CYS A 193 -9.03 -27.01 11.28
CA CYS A 193 -10.05 -26.18 11.91
C CYS A 193 -9.37 -25.20 12.87
N LEU A 194 -9.37 -23.91 12.52
CA LEU A 194 -8.65 -22.88 13.27
C LEU A 194 -9.51 -22.33 14.42
N LYS A 195 -9.65 -23.12 15.48
CA LYS A 195 -10.49 -22.78 16.65
C LYS A 195 -10.09 -21.47 17.31
N GLU A 196 -8.78 -21.21 17.35
CA GLU A 196 -8.25 -20.01 17.97
C GLU A 196 -8.76 -18.74 17.30
N HIS A 197 -9.02 -18.74 15.99
CA HIS A 197 -9.45 -17.58 15.22
C HIS A 197 -10.89 -17.14 15.51
N GLY A 198 -11.74 -18.02 16.04
CA GLY A 198 -13.14 -17.73 16.34
C GLY A 198 -13.95 -17.34 15.09
N ALA A 199 -15.03 -16.58 15.29
CA ALA A 199 -16.02 -16.25 14.25
C ALA A 199 -15.51 -15.17 13.28
N VAL A 200 -14.61 -15.56 12.39
CA VAL A 200 -13.99 -14.69 11.38
C VAL A 200 -15.02 -14.17 10.37
N LEU A 201 -14.91 -12.87 10.06
CA LEU A 201 -15.71 -12.15 9.08
C LEU A 201 -14.99 -12.00 7.75
N LYS A 202 -13.69 -11.72 7.79
CA LYS A 202 -12.82 -11.54 6.63
C LYS A 202 -11.47 -12.22 6.82
N LEU A 203 -10.96 -12.78 5.73
CA LEU A 203 -9.64 -13.42 5.64
C LEU A 203 -8.81 -12.67 4.60
N GLN A 204 -7.49 -12.69 4.77
CA GLN A 204 -6.56 -12.22 3.75
C GLN A 204 -5.22 -12.92 3.93
N PHE A 205 -4.63 -13.37 2.83
CA PHE A 205 -3.34 -14.06 2.86
C PHE A 205 -2.21 -13.11 2.44
N LEU A 206 -1.14 -13.08 3.25
CA LEU A 206 0.10 -12.34 2.97
C LEU A 206 1.09 -13.32 2.34
N ARG A 207 1.13 -13.34 1.01
CA ARG A 207 1.87 -14.32 0.21
C ARG A 207 3.36 -14.40 0.56
N ASN A 208 4.07 -13.27 0.55
CA ASN A 208 5.53 -13.25 0.77
C ASN A 208 5.94 -13.66 2.20
N HIS A 209 5.01 -13.61 3.16
CA HIS A 209 5.27 -13.94 4.57
C HIS A 209 4.62 -15.27 5.00
N PHE A 210 3.78 -15.86 4.15
CA PHE A 210 2.94 -17.02 4.46
C PHE A 210 2.04 -16.83 5.70
N LEU A 211 1.52 -15.61 5.89
CA LEU A 211 0.64 -15.30 7.02
C LEU A 211 -0.83 -15.26 6.58
N LEU A 212 -1.67 -16.02 7.26
CA LEU A 212 -3.12 -15.86 7.19
C LEU A 212 -3.55 -14.80 8.21
N ALA A 213 -3.96 -13.64 7.71
CA ALA A 213 -4.59 -12.61 8.50
C ALA A 213 -6.10 -12.83 8.54
N SER A 214 -6.68 -12.70 9.73
CA SER A 214 -8.12 -12.87 9.93
C SER A 214 -8.66 -11.84 10.91
N ILE A 215 -9.90 -11.41 10.68
CA ILE A 215 -10.58 -10.51 11.61
C ILE A 215 -11.89 -11.11 12.11
N ASN A 216 -12.01 -11.16 13.42
CA ASN A 216 -13.17 -11.73 14.11
C ASN A 216 -14.28 -10.68 14.28
N LYS A 217 -15.52 -11.13 14.53
CA LYS A 217 -16.67 -10.27 14.84
C LYS A 217 -16.42 -9.30 16.00
N PHE A 218 -15.52 -9.65 16.92
CA PHE A 218 -15.14 -8.85 18.09
C PHE A 218 -14.06 -7.78 17.81
N GLY A 219 -13.58 -7.64 16.57
CA GLY A 219 -12.49 -6.71 16.24
C GLY A 219 -11.13 -7.18 16.75
N GLN A 220 -10.93 -8.49 16.83
CA GLN A 220 -9.62 -9.10 17.07
C GLN A 220 -9.02 -9.49 15.72
N LEU A 221 -7.85 -8.95 15.45
CA LEU A 221 -7.04 -9.24 14.29
C LEU A 221 -5.99 -10.29 14.68
N ARG A 222 -5.94 -11.39 13.93
CA ARG A 222 -5.06 -12.51 14.21
C ARG A 222 -4.22 -12.84 12.98
N TYR A 223 -2.94 -13.06 13.21
CA TYR A 223 -1.99 -13.51 12.20
C TYR A 223 -1.51 -14.90 12.57
N GLN A 224 -1.72 -15.85 11.67
CA GLN A 224 -1.21 -17.21 11.79
C GLN A 224 -0.24 -17.49 10.67
N ASP A 225 0.90 -18.06 11.00
CA ASP A 225 1.82 -18.59 10.01
C ASP A 225 1.30 -19.93 9.51
N VAL A 226 1.02 -20.01 8.20
CA VAL A 226 0.46 -21.21 7.57
C VAL A 226 1.48 -22.34 7.50
N THR A 227 2.78 -22.01 7.40
CA THR A 227 3.84 -23.01 7.22
C THR A 227 4.17 -23.73 8.52
N THR A 228 4.25 -22.99 9.63
CA THR A 228 4.55 -23.54 10.96
C THR A 228 3.29 -23.86 11.76
N GLY A 229 2.14 -23.33 11.34
CA GLY A 229 0.87 -23.44 12.06
C GLY A 229 0.77 -22.55 13.30
N GLN A 230 1.82 -21.78 13.63
CA GLN A 230 1.89 -21.01 14.86
C GLN A 230 1.16 -19.66 14.75
N MET A 231 0.54 -19.25 15.86
CA MET A 231 -0.02 -17.90 15.99
C MET A 231 1.10 -16.89 16.21
N VAL A 232 1.25 -15.96 15.27
CA VAL A 232 2.25 -14.90 15.35
C VAL A 232 1.77 -13.76 16.25
N SER A 233 0.53 -13.32 16.08
CA SER A 233 -0.01 -12.26 16.94
C SER A 233 -1.54 -12.25 17.03
N ASN A 234 -2.02 -11.72 18.15
CA ASN A 234 -3.42 -11.47 18.45
C ASN A 234 -3.59 -10.01 18.90
N LEU A 235 -4.09 -9.18 17.98
CA LEU A 235 -4.17 -7.74 18.12
C LEU A 235 -5.62 -7.30 18.26
N ARG A 236 -5.93 -6.43 19.24
CA ARG A 236 -7.27 -5.89 19.40
C ARG A 236 -7.35 -4.51 18.74
N THR A 237 -8.27 -4.34 17.79
CA THR A 237 -8.44 -3.06 17.11
C THR A 237 -9.12 -2.01 17.98
N GLY A 238 -10.01 -2.44 18.89
CA GLY A 238 -10.69 -1.59 19.87
C GLY A 238 -11.80 -0.69 19.29
N LEU A 239 -12.12 -0.84 18.01
CA LEU A 239 -13.04 0.03 17.26
C LEU A 239 -14.32 -0.67 16.79
N GLY A 240 -14.60 -1.86 17.33
CA GLY A 240 -15.83 -2.61 17.10
C GLY A 240 -15.72 -3.64 15.96
N ARG A 241 -16.88 -4.00 15.40
CA ARG A 241 -17.01 -4.98 14.32
C ARG A 241 -16.53 -4.39 12.99
N THR A 242 -15.75 -5.17 12.24
CA THR A 242 -15.18 -4.76 10.96
C THR A 242 -15.46 -5.82 9.89
N ASP A 243 -16.09 -5.41 8.79
CA ASP A 243 -16.39 -6.29 7.65
C ASP A 243 -15.44 -6.05 6.45
N VAL A 244 -14.49 -5.10 6.58
CA VAL A 244 -13.59 -4.65 5.50
C VAL A 244 -12.13 -4.80 5.92
N MET A 245 -11.36 -5.53 5.11
CA MET A 245 -9.96 -5.81 5.36
C MET A 245 -9.24 -6.09 4.03
N GLN A 246 -8.05 -5.52 3.84
CA GLN A 246 -7.21 -5.82 2.68
C GLN A 246 -5.73 -5.63 3.00
N VAL A 247 -4.87 -6.43 2.37
CA VAL A 247 -3.41 -6.30 2.44
C VAL A 247 -2.94 -5.38 1.34
N ASN A 248 -2.03 -4.47 1.66
CA ASN A 248 -1.27 -3.76 0.65
C ASN A 248 -0.22 -4.72 0.04
N PRO A 249 -0.32 -5.04 -1.27
CA PRO A 249 0.55 -6.02 -1.91
C PRO A 249 2.03 -5.61 -1.92
N PHE A 250 2.34 -4.32 -1.83
CA PHE A 250 3.71 -3.81 -1.88
C PHE A 250 4.46 -4.02 -0.55
N ASN A 251 3.81 -3.73 0.58
CA ASN A 251 4.48 -3.66 1.88
C ASN A 251 4.01 -4.71 2.91
N GLY A 252 2.98 -5.49 2.59
CA GLY A 252 2.42 -6.51 3.47
C GLY A 252 1.64 -5.95 4.67
N VAL A 253 1.43 -4.63 4.74
CA VAL A 253 0.65 -4.00 5.81
C VAL A 253 -0.84 -4.25 5.58
N LEU A 254 -1.54 -4.62 6.65
CA LEU A 254 -2.96 -4.90 6.59
C LEU A 254 -3.76 -3.65 6.97
N ALA A 255 -4.68 -3.22 6.11
CA ALA A 255 -5.62 -2.18 6.47
C ALA A 255 -6.99 -2.75 6.80
N VAL A 256 -7.59 -2.17 7.83
CA VAL A 256 -8.89 -2.56 8.38
C VAL A 256 -9.78 -1.33 8.45
N GLY A 257 -10.96 -1.42 7.83
CA GLY A 257 -11.99 -0.38 7.85
C GLY A 257 -12.97 -0.58 9.01
N HIS A 258 -13.16 0.47 9.82
CA HIS A 258 -14.05 0.44 10.97
C HIS A 258 -15.43 1.05 10.70
N SER A 259 -16.38 0.73 11.56
CA SER A 259 -17.73 1.30 11.51
C SER A 259 -17.78 2.80 11.81
N GLY A 260 -16.80 3.33 12.55
CA GLY A 260 -16.65 4.77 12.80
C GLY A 260 -15.98 5.55 11.68
N GLY A 261 -15.80 4.96 10.49
CA GLY A 261 -15.16 5.61 9.34
C GLY A 261 -13.66 5.82 9.43
N THR A 262 -13.07 5.37 10.54
CA THR A 262 -11.62 5.29 10.72
C THR A 262 -11.08 4.07 10.00
N LEU A 263 -9.96 4.25 9.31
CA LEU A 263 -9.13 3.18 8.77
C LEU A 263 -7.89 3.03 9.65
N SER A 264 -7.55 1.78 9.98
CA SER A 264 -6.34 1.47 10.74
C SER A 264 -5.44 0.52 9.96
N MET A 265 -4.14 0.80 9.94
CA MET A 265 -3.13 -0.05 9.32
C MET A 265 -2.32 -0.80 10.38
N TRP A 266 -2.12 -2.10 10.17
CA TRP A 266 -1.57 -3.02 11.15
C TRP A 266 -0.38 -3.80 10.59
N LYS A 267 0.59 -4.05 11.47
CA LYS A 267 1.65 -5.04 11.27
C LYS A 267 1.61 -6.07 12.40
N PRO A 268 2.05 -7.32 12.17
CA PRO A 268 1.98 -8.37 13.19
C PRO A 268 2.76 -8.06 14.47
N THR A 269 3.90 -7.37 14.36
CA THR A 269 4.83 -7.10 15.48
C THR A 269 4.38 -5.96 16.41
N SER A 270 3.40 -5.14 16.02
CA SER A 270 3.00 -3.96 16.80
C SER A 270 1.60 -4.12 17.38
N ALA A 271 1.49 -3.98 18.71
CA ALA A 271 0.22 -3.96 19.42
C ALA A 271 -0.64 -2.73 19.09
N ALA A 272 -0.02 -1.62 18.69
CA ALA A 272 -0.69 -0.42 18.20
C ALA A 272 -0.71 -0.40 16.67
N PRO A 273 -1.75 0.18 16.04
CA PRO A 273 -1.76 0.35 14.59
C PRO A 273 -0.68 1.35 14.17
N LEU A 274 -0.08 1.08 13.01
CA LEU A 274 0.95 1.93 12.39
C LEU A 274 0.38 3.30 12.01
N VAL A 275 -0.83 3.29 11.45
CA VAL A 275 -1.54 4.49 11.01
C VAL A 275 -3.00 4.36 11.42
N LYS A 276 -3.57 5.47 11.92
CA LYS A 276 -5.01 5.66 12.08
C LYS A 276 -5.41 6.89 11.28
N MET A 277 -6.34 6.72 10.35
CA MET A 277 -6.78 7.78 9.46
C MET A 277 -8.30 7.86 9.46
N LEU A 278 -8.87 9.06 9.61
CA LEU A 278 -10.30 9.27 9.48
C LEU A 278 -10.64 9.46 8.01
N CYS A 279 -11.12 8.39 7.36
CA CYS A 279 -11.40 8.44 5.93
C CYS A 279 -12.78 9.04 5.64
N HIS A 280 -13.76 8.63 6.45
CA HIS A 280 -15.18 8.93 6.24
C HIS A 280 -15.84 9.29 7.60
N PRO A 281 -16.87 10.15 7.64
CA PRO A 281 -17.70 10.34 8.83
C PRO A 281 -18.56 9.11 9.17
N GLY A 282 -18.90 8.28 8.19
CA GLY A 282 -19.66 7.03 8.39
C GLY A 282 -18.82 5.75 8.21
N PRO A 283 -19.43 4.56 8.36
CA PRO A 283 -18.76 3.28 8.19
C PRO A 283 -18.02 3.17 6.86
N VAL A 284 -16.79 2.61 6.91
CA VAL A 284 -16.06 2.21 5.70
C VAL A 284 -16.72 0.94 5.15
N THR A 285 -17.23 1.01 3.93
CA THR A 285 -17.97 -0.09 3.28
C THR A 285 -17.09 -0.95 2.40
N ALA A 286 -16.05 -0.38 1.81
CA ALA A 286 -15.08 -1.08 0.98
C ALA A 286 -13.72 -0.37 1.00
N LEU A 287 -12.69 -1.13 0.67
CA LEU A 287 -11.29 -0.72 0.61
C LEU A 287 -10.66 -1.43 -0.60
N ALA A 288 -9.71 -0.78 -1.27
CA ALA A 288 -8.85 -1.40 -2.27
C ALA A 288 -7.46 -0.75 -2.27
N PHE A 289 -6.41 -1.55 -2.46
CA PHE A 289 -5.04 -1.06 -2.65
C PHE A 289 -4.64 -1.16 -4.11
N HIS A 290 -3.98 -0.12 -4.61
CA HIS A 290 -3.34 -0.20 -5.90
C HIS A 290 -2.15 -1.16 -5.85
N PRO A 291 -1.87 -1.95 -6.90
CA PRO A 291 -0.74 -2.88 -6.96
C PRO A 291 0.63 -2.24 -6.63
N ASN A 292 0.87 -1.03 -7.12
CA ASN A 292 2.07 -0.23 -6.80
C ASN A 292 2.19 0.14 -5.30
N GLY A 293 1.14 -0.03 -4.50
CA GLY A 293 1.16 0.14 -3.04
C GLY A 293 1.22 1.58 -2.53
N HIS A 294 1.19 2.57 -3.42
CA HIS A 294 1.18 4.00 -3.07
C HIS A 294 -0.21 4.64 -3.10
N LEU A 295 -1.19 3.99 -3.73
CA LEU A 295 -2.55 4.49 -3.83
C LEU A 295 -3.52 3.54 -3.11
N MET A 296 -4.57 4.12 -2.53
CA MET A 296 -5.63 3.39 -1.86
C MET A 296 -6.98 4.05 -2.11
N ALA A 297 -7.99 3.25 -2.38
CA ALA A 297 -9.37 3.70 -2.52
C ALA A 297 -10.19 3.26 -1.30
N THR A 298 -10.96 4.18 -0.72
CA THR A 298 -11.89 3.90 0.37
C THR A 298 -13.30 4.32 -0.03
N ALA A 299 -14.30 3.52 0.33
CA ALA A 299 -15.70 3.89 0.19
C ALA A 299 -16.37 4.01 1.56
N GLY A 300 -17.23 5.02 1.70
CA GLY A 300 -18.02 5.25 2.90
C GLY A 300 -19.53 5.16 2.64
N MET A 301 -20.29 5.01 3.74
CA MET A 301 -21.75 5.02 3.71
C MET A 301 -22.34 6.34 3.17
N GLU A 302 -21.61 7.46 3.27
CA GLU A 302 -22.03 8.77 2.75
C GLU A 302 -22.06 8.91 1.22
N ARG A 303 -21.85 7.81 0.49
CA ARG A 303 -21.83 7.77 -0.99
C ARG A 303 -20.69 8.59 -1.60
N LYS A 304 -19.53 8.54 -0.95
CA LYS A 304 -18.27 9.10 -1.43
C LYS A 304 -17.21 8.01 -1.46
N ILE A 305 -16.46 7.98 -2.55
CA ILE A 305 -15.26 7.17 -2.71
C ILE A 305 -14.09 8.14 -2.69
N LYS A 306 -13.09 7.90 -1.84
CA LYS A 306 -11.89 8.74 -1.73
C LYS A 306 -10.69 7.95 -2.19
N ILE A 307 -9.84 8.59 -2.99
CA ILE A 307 -8.55 8.07 -3.43
C ILE A 307 -7.48 8.78 -2.62
N TRP A 308 -6.58 8.00 -2.02
CA TRP A 308 -5.56 8.45 -1.09
C TRP A 308 -4.16 8.16 -1.64
N ASP A 309 -3.25 9.11 -1.49
CA ASP A 309 -1.81 8.86 -1.59
C ASP A 309 -1.31 8.39 -0.23
N LEU A 310 -0.79 7.16 -0.16
CA LEU A 310 -0.29 6.53 1.07
C LEU A 310 1.08 7.06 1.49
N ARG A 311 1.83 7.73 0.61
CA ARG A 311 3.13 8.32 0.96
C ARG A 311 2.96 9.58 1.80
N LYS A 312 1.93 10.37 1.47
CA LYS A 312 1.58 11.62 2.16
C LYS A 312 0.40 11.48 3.13
N PHE A 313 -0.41 10.43 2.98
CA PHE A 313 -1.70 10.23 3.65
C PHE A 313 -2.71 11.35 3.36
N GLU A 314 -2.73 11.83 2.11
CA GLU A 314 -3.61 12.91 1.65
C GLU A 314 -4.65 12.38 0.66
N VAL A 315 -5.80 13.04 0.60
CA VAL A 315 -6.86 12.74 -0.39
C VAL A 315 -6.46 13.38 -1.72
N LEU A 316 -6.27 12.56 -2.74
CA LEU A 316 -6.03 13.01 -4.11
C LEU A 316 -7.33 13.42 -4.79
N GLN A 317 -8.35 12.58 -4.67
CA GLN A 317 -9.63 12.78 -5.36
C GLN A 317 -10.80 12.22 -4.56
N THR A 318 -11.96 12.86 -4.68
CA THR A 318 -13.24 12.34 -4.17
C THR A 318 -14.20 12.10 -5.32
N LEU A 319 -14.61 10.86 -5.50
CA LEU A 319 -15.59 10.43 -6.50
C LEU A 319 -16.97 10.27 -5.84
N PRO A 320 -18.06 10.79 -6.45
CA PRO A 320 -19.41 10.56 -5.97
C PRO A 320 -19.87 9.14 -6.33
N GLY A 321 -20.47 8.44 -5.37
CA GLY A 321 -20.99 7.09 -5.60
C GLY A 321 -21.13 6.28 -4.32
N HIS A 322 -22.22 5.52 -4.21
CA HIS A 322 -22.34 4.51 -3.16
C HIS A 322 -21.57 3.26 -3.58
N CYS A 323 -20.73 2.68 -2.73
CA CYS A 323 -19.96 1.51 -3.11
C CYS A 323 -19.92 0.49 -1.98
N LYS A 324 -20.11 -0.78 -2.34
CA LYS A 324 -20.11 -1.94 -1.43
C LYS A 324 -18.91 -2.86 -1.66
N ALA A 325 -18.31 -2.84 -2.85
CA ALA A 325 -17.11 -3.58 -3.17
C ALA A 325 -16.22 -2.75 -4.10
N LEU A 326 -14.93 -2.70 -3.77
CA LEU A 326 -13.88 -2.02 -4.53
C LEU A 326 -12.79 -3.04 -4.86
N ASP A 327 -12.17 -2.89 -6.02
CA ASP A 327 -10.93 -3.57 -6.35
C ASP A 327 -10.10 -2.78 -7.35
N PHE A 328 -8.78 -2.93 -7.31
CA PHE A 328 -7.86 -2.33 -8.28
C PHE A 328 -7.31 -3.39 -9.23
N SER A 329 -7.25 -3.06 -10.51
CA SER A 329 -6.58 -3.89 -11.51
C SER A 329 -5.06 -3.72 -11.44
N GLN A 330 -4.32 -4.63 -12.09
CA GLN A 330 -2.85 -4.55 -12.17
C GLN A 330 -2.35 -3.24 -12.80
N LYS A 331 -3.07 -2.74 -13.81
CA LYS A 331 -2.80 -1.46 -14.49
C LYS A 331 -3.38 -0.23 -13.79
N GLY A 332 -4.08 -0.42 -12.67
CA GLY A 332 -4.61 0.69 -11.89
C GLY A 332 -6.02 1.13 -12.24
N LEU A 333 -6.79 0.34 -13.00
CA LEU A 333 -8.24 0.59 -13.12
C LEU A 333 -8.93 0.29 -11.78
N LEU A 334 -9.88 1.12 -11.37
CA LEU A 334 -10.64 0.97 -10.14
C LEU A 334 -12.06 0.51 -10.45
N ALA A 335 -12.41 -0.71 -10.05
CA ALA A 335 -13.78 -1.20 -10.12
C ALA A 335 -14.54 -0.83 -8.86
N THR A 336 -15.79 -0.38 -9.04
CA THR A 336 -16.70 -0.01 -7.98
C THR A 336 -18.05 -0.67 -8.20
N ALA A 337 -18.64 -1.22 -7.16
CA ALA A 337 -19.94 -1.89 -7.26
C ALA A 337 -20.99 -1.27 -6.34
N THR A 338 -22.15 -0.99 -6.92
CA THR A 338 -23.29 -0.32 -6.29
C THR A 338 -24.57 -1.10 -6.58
N GLY A 339 -25.02 -1.95 -5.64
CA GLY A 339 -26.24 -2.73 -5.85
C GLY A 339 -26.09 -3.66 -7.06
N SER A 340 -26.80 -3.37 -8.15
CA SER A 340 -26.72 -4.12 -9.43
C SER A 340 -25.82 -3.45 -10.48
N PHE A 341 -25.22 -2.30 -10.16
CA PHE A 341 -24.38 -1.55 -11.10
C PHE A 341 -22.90 -1.71 -10.76
N VAL A 342 -22.07 -1.86 -11.78
CA VAL A 342 -20.61 -1.83 -11.69
C VAL A 342 -20.09 -0.67 -12.53
N GLN A 343 -19.26 0.18 -11.94
CA GLN A 343 -18.60 1.28 -12.62
C GLN A 343 -17.10 1.11 -12.48
N VAL A 344 -16.39 1.21 -13.60
CA VAL A 344 -14.93 1.17 -13.64
C VAL A 344 -14.42 2.56 -13.92
N PHE A 345 -13.45 2.99 -13.13
CA PHE A 345 -12.75 4.25 -13.29
C PHE A 345 -11.31 3.98 -13.73
N GLY A 346 -10.80 4.84 -14.61
CA GLY A 346 -9.42 4.78 -15.09
C GLY A 346 -8.77 6.15 -15.06
N ASP A 347 -7.46 6.16 -14.87
CA ASP A 347 -6.63 7.34 -15.09
C ASP A 347 -6.09 7.31 -16.52
N LEU A 348 -6.81 7.93 -17.45
CA LEU A 348 -6.41 8.01 -18.87
C LEU A 348 -5.23 8.97 -19.10
N SER A 349 -4.82 9.73 -18.07
CA SER A 349 -3.90 10.86 -18.22
C SER A 349 -2.58 10.68 -17.48
N GLY A 350 -2.45 9.64 -16.65
CA GLY A 350 -1.31 9.45 -15.73
C GLY A 350 -1.22 10.51 -14.62
N SER A 351 -2.22 11.40 -14.52
CA SER A 351 -2.26 12.50 -13.53
C SER A 351 -2.86 12.10 -12.18
N GLN A 352 -3.18 10.81 -12.02
CA GLN A 352 -3.92 10.24 -10.89
C GLN A 352 -5.33 10.82 -10.75
N ASN A 353 -5.91 11.31 -11.85
CA ASN A 353 -7.28 11.78 -11.92
C ASN A 353 -8.17 10.71 -12.56
N TYR A 354 -8.93 10.03 -11.72
CA TYR A 354 -9.80 8.94 -12.13
C TYR A 354 -11.07 9.49 -12.75
N SER A 355 -11.30 9.11 -14.00
CA SER A 355 -12.55 9.39 -14.72
C SER A 355 -13.24 8.07 -15.05
N ARG A 356 -14.52 8.16 -15.42
CA ARG A 356 -15.32 6.95 -15.68
C ARG A 356 -14.83 6.31 -16.97
N TYR A 357 -14.40 5.06 -16.88
CA TYR A 357 -13.93 4.28 -18.02
C TYR A 357 -15.07 3.46 -18.62
N MET A 358 -15.76 2.66 -17.79
CA MET A 358 -16.84 1.79 -18.27
C MET A 358 -17.97 1.71 -17.25
N THR A 359 -19.19 1.43 -17.72
CA THR A 359 -20.30 1.04 -16.84
C THR A 359 -20.94 -0.25 -17.30
N HIS A 360 -21.32 -1.08 -16.34
CA HIS A 360 -22.04 -2.32 -16.59
C HIS A 360 -23.20 -2.44 -15.60
N SER A 361 -24.37 -2.82 -16.10
CA SER A 361 -25.52 -3.15 -15.26
C SER A 361 -25.70 -4.65 -15.26
N VAL A 362 -25.60 -5.25 -14.09
CA VAL A 362 -26.00 -6.64 -13.87
C VAL A 362 -27.53 -6.71 -13.94
N ALA A 363 -28.08 -7.91 -14.15
CA ALA A 363 -29.52 -8.16 -14.17
C ALA A 363 -30.25 -7.50 -12.99
N LYS A 364 -31.41 -6.91 -13.28
CA LYS A 364 -32.17 -6.09 -12.33
C LYS A 364 -32.52 -6.90 -11.09
N GLY A 365 -32.13 -6.40 -9.92
CA GLY A 365 -32.38 -7.05 -8.61
C GLY A 365 -31.20 -7.86 -8.08
N TYR A 366 -30.15 -8.10 -8.89
CA TYR A 366 -28.96 -8.81 -8.42
C TYR A 366 -28.14 -7.88 -7.53
N GLN A 367 -27.82 -8.32 -6.32
CA GLN A 367 -26.97 -7.53 -5.41
C GLN A 367 -25.53 -8.01 -5.48
N VAL A 368 -24.63 -7.16 -5.97
CA VAL A 368 -23.20 -7.42 -5.99
C VAL A 368 -22.66 -7.42 -4.57
N LYS A 369 -21.85 -8.44 -4.26
CA LYS A 369 -21.23 -8.66 -2.95
C LYS A 369 -19.72 -8.45 -2.98
N LYS A 370 -19.03 -8.93 -4.03
CA LYS A 370 -17.59 -8.76 -4.22
C LYS A 370 -17.31 -8.58 -5.71
N VAL A 371 -16.28 -7.79 -6.01
CA VAL A 371 -15.74 -7.62 -7.35
C VAL A 371 -14.25 -7.91 -7.23
N ALA A 372 -13.69 -8.60 -8.23
CA ALA A 372 -12.26 -8.90 -8.26
C ALA A 372 -11.77 -8.91 -9.71
N PHE A 373 -10.70 -8.18 -10.00
CA PHE A 373 -10.03 -8.28 -11.30
C PHE A 373 -9.30 -9.61 -11.40
N ARG A 374 -9.33 -10.22 -12.58
CA ARG A 374 -8.51 -11.39 -12.88
C ARG A 374 -7.08 -10.91 -13.16
N PRO A 375 -6.05 -11.41 -12.45
CA PRO A 375 -4.66 -11.10 -12.78
C PRO A 375 -4.31 -11.56 -14.21
N TYR A 376 -3.52 -10.74 -14.91
CA TYR A 376 -2.96 -10.98 -16.25
C TYR A 376 -3.96 -11.11 -17.40
N GLU A 377 -5.24 -10.84 -17.16
CA GLU A 377 -6.27 -10.86 -18.20
C GLU A 377 -7.22 -9.68 -18.07
N ASP A 378 -7.83 -9.29 -19.18
CA ASP A 378 -8.76 -8.17 -19.28
C ASP A 378 -10.18 -8.54 -18.82
N VAL A 379 -10.29 -9.09 -17.61
CA VAL A 379 -11.54 -9.67 -17.08
C VAL A 379 -11.81 -9.20 -15.66
N LEU A 380 -13.09 -8.89 -15.39
CA LEU A 380 -13.59 -8.60 -14.05
C LEU A 380 -14.62 -9.64 -13.61
N GLY A 381 -14.32 -10.32 -12.50
CA GLY A 381 -15.25 -11.22 -11.83
C GLY A 381 -16.18 -10.45 -10.89
N ILE A 382 -17.48 -10.70 -10.98
CA ILE A 382 -18.53 -10.07 -10.19
C ILE A 382 -19.30 -11.15 -9.44
N GLY A 383 -19.15 -11.22 -8.12
CA GLY A 383 -19.94 -12.10 -7.26
C GLY A 383 -21.23 -11.39 -6.83
N HIS A 384 -22.39 -11.92 -7.22
CA HIS A 384 -23.70 -11.35 -6.90
C HIS A 384 -24.61 -12.34 -6.17
N SER A 385 -25.82 -11.90 -5.80
CA SER A 385 -26.81 -12.66 -5.03
C SER A 385 -27.26 -13.97 -5.68
N MET A 386 -27.25 -14.01 -7.01
CA MET A 386 -27.72 -15.13 -7.82
C MET A 386 -26.59 -15.95 -8.44
N GLY A 387 -25.33 -15.80 -8.02
CA GLY A 387 -24.21 -16.48 -8.66
C GLY A 387 -23.02 -15.55 -8.89
N TRP A 388 -22.32 -15.75 -9.99
CA TRP A 388 -21.24 -14.85 -10.39
C TRP A 388 -21.17 -14.70 -11.90
N SER A 389 -20.77 -13.52 -12.33
CA SER A 389 -20.57 -13.19 -13.72
C SER A 389 -19.14 -12.73 -13.97
N SER A 390 -18.72 -12.87 -15.22
CA SER A 390 -17.40 -12.48 -15.71
C SER A 390 -17.62 -11.54 -16.88
N ILE A 391 -17.05 -10.33 -16.81
CA ILE A 391 -17.18 -9.30 -17.84
C ILE A 391 -15.82 -8.89 -18.38
N LEU A 392 -15.78 -8.41 -19.62
CA LEU A 392 -14.56 -7.97 -20.28
C LEU A 392 -14.30 -6.50 -19.98
N ILE A 393 -13.07 -6.22 -19.54
CA ILE A 393 -12.59 -4.87 -19.27
C ILE A 393 -11.23 -4.73 -19.96
N PRO A 394 -11.22 -4.26 -21.22
CA PRO A 394 -9.98 -3.98 -21.93
C PRO A 394 -9.05 -3.10 -21.08
N GLY A 395 -7.76 -3.42 -21.07
CA GLY A 395 -6.75 -2.65 -20.34
C GLY A 395 -6.76 -2.80 -18.82
N SER A 396 -7.38 -3.86 -18.28
CA SER A 396 -7.36 -4.13 -16.84
C SER A 396 -6.20 -5.03 -16.40
N GLY A 397 -5.80 -6.00 -17.23
CA GLY A 397 -4.74 -6.95 -16.95
C GLY A 397 -3.36 -6.48 -17.42
N GLU A 398 -2.32 -6.91 -16.72
CA GLU A 398 -0.94 -6.77 -17.20
C GLU A 398 -0.69 -7.84 -18.30
N PRO A 399 -0.41 -7.45 -19.56
CA PRO A 399 -0.28 -8.39 -20.66
C PRO A 399 0.99 -9.25 -20.53
N ASN A 400 2.04 -8.67 -19.95
CA ASN A 400 3.35 -9.28 -19.82
C ASN A 400 3.57 -9.70 -18.38
N PHE A 401 3.39 -10.99 -18.09
CA PHE A 401 3.61 -11.54 -16.76
C PHE A 401 5.07 -12.00 -16.57
N ASP A 402 5.59 -11.84 -15.36
CA ASP A 402 6.85 -12.46 -14.98
C ASP A 402 6.62 -13.91 -14.58
N SER A 403 7.15 -14.83 -15.40
CA SER A 403 7.03 -16.27 -15.19
C SER A 403 7.59 -16.76 -13.83
N TRP A 404 8.57 -16.07 -13.25
CA TRP A 404 9.13 -16.42 -11.93
C TRP A 404 8.20 -16.00 -10.79
N VAL A 405 7.50 -14.87 -10.94
CA VAL A 405 6.60 -14.35 -9.91
C VAL A 405 5.24 -15.05 -9.97
N ALA A 406 4.58 -15.06 -11.13
CA ALA A 406 3.31 -15.73 -11.33
C ALA A 406 3.12 -16.09 -12.80
N ASN A 407 3.12 -17.39 -13.08
CA ASN A 407 2.91 -17.93 -14.40
C ASN A 407 1.48 -18.49 -14.51
N PRO A 408 0.60 -17.90 -15.34
CA PRO A 408 -0.73 -18.45 -15.62
C PRO A 408 -0.70 -19.86 -16.22
N PHE A 409 0.40 -20.25 -16.88
CA PHE A 409 0.55 -21.53 -17.58
C PHE A 409 1.49 -22.50 -16.85
N GLU A 410 1.62 -22.36 -15.52
CA GLU A 410 2.54 -23.18 -14.75
C GLU A 410 2.27 -24.69 -14.90
N THR A 411 3.36 -25.46 -15.06
CA THR A 411 3.31 -26.92 -15.05
C THR A 411 3.36 -27.44 -13.62
N SER A 412 2.97 -28.70 -13.39
CA SER A 412 3.06 -29.29 -12.05
C SER A 412 4.50 -29.36 -11.51
N LYS A 413 5.53 -29.42 -12.36
CA LYS A 413 6.93 -29.40 -11.92
C LYS A 413 7.34 -28.00 -11.46
N GLN A 414 7.10 -26.99 -12.31
CA GLN A 414 7.35 -25.59 -11.99
C GLN A 414 6.62 -25.15 -10.72
N ARG A 415 5.36 -25.56 -10.54
CA ARG A 415 4.61 -25.25 -9.31
C ARG A 415 5.29 -25.81 -8.05
N ARG A 416 5.76 -27.05 -8.07
CA ARG A 416 6.46 -27.68 -6.93
C ARG A 416 7.77 -26.97 -6.62
N GLU A 417 8.57 -26.67 -7.64
CA GLU A 417 9.84 -25.94 -7.48
C GLU A 417 9.60 -24.53 -6.95
N LYS A 418 8.62 -23.82 -7.51
CA LYS A 418 8.21 -22.49 -7.05
C LYS A 418 7.71 -22.50 -5.62
N GLU A 419 6.92 -23.50 -5.23
CA GLU A 419 6.46 -23.66 -3.84
C GLU A 419 7.66 -23.80 -2.89
N VAL A 420 8.63 -24.65 -3.22
CA VAL A 420 9.87 -24.79 -2.44
C VAL A 420 10.65 -23.48 -2.40
N HIS A 421 10.85 -22.80 -3.53
CA HIS A 421 11.54 -21.51 -3.57
C HIS A 421 10.82 -20.45 -2.72
N SER A 422 9.50 -20.34 -2.85
CA SER A 422 8.72 -19.38 -2.07
C SER A 422 8.77 -19.67 -0.56
N LEU A 423 8.90 -20.94 -0.16
CA LEU A 423 9.09 -21.34 1.22
C LEU A 423 10.49 -20.97 1.74
N LEU A 424 11.54 -21.17 0.92
CA LEU A 424 12.92 -20.81 1.25
C LEU A 424 13.10 -19.29 1.34
N ASP A 425 12.46 -18.55 0.43
CA ASP A 425 12.50 -17.08 0.37
C ASP A 425 11.46 -16.40 1.26
N LYS A 426 10.78 -17.18 2.12
CA LYS A 426 9.75 -16.68 3.03
C LYS A 426 10.32 -15.57 3.92
N LEU A 427 9.67 -14.40 3.86
CA LEU A 427 10.06 -13.25 4.65
C LEU A 427 9.49 -13.34 6.08
N PRO A 428 10.29 -13.05 7.12
CA PRO A 428 9.79 -13.09 8.50
C PRO A 428 8.74 -11.97 8.75
N PRO A 429 7.80 -12.17 9.69
CA PRO A 429 6.73 -11.21 9.97
C PRO A 429 7.22 -9.83 10.42
N GLU A 430 8.45 -9.75 10.95
CA GLU A 430 9.05 -8.51 11.45
C GLU A 430 9.45 -7.53 10.36
N THR A 431 9.62 -8.00 9.12
CA THR A 431 10.00 -7.14 7.99
C THR A 431 8.83 -6.29 7.47
N ILE A 432 7.60 -6.55 7.93
CA ILE A 432 6.41 -5.78 7.54
C ILE A 432 6.49 -4.37 8.13
N MET A 433 6.55 -3.38 7.25
CA MET A 433 6.62 -1.95 7.58
C MET A 433 5.96 -1.09 6.50
N LEU A 434 5.71 0.20 6.78
CA LEU A 434 5.07 1.09 5.80
C LEU A 434 5.91 1.24 4.51
N ASP A 435 7.22 1.43 4.67
CA ASP A 435 8.18 1.57 3.56
C ASP A 435 9.19 0.40 3.58
N PRO A 436 9.02 -0.63 2.72
CA PRO A 436 9.92 -1.78 2.67
C PRO A 436 11.37 -1.43 2.33
N THR A 437 11.59 -0.34 1.60
CA THR A 437 12.93 0.13 1.19
C THR A 437 13.81 0.58 2.36
N LYS A 438 13.23 0.77 3.56
CA LYS A 438 13.99 1.11 4.77
C LYS A 438 14.72 -0.10 5.37
N ILE A 439 14.43 -1.32 4.92
CA ILE A 439 15.18 -2.52 5.34
C ILE A 439 16.62 -2.38 4.85
N GLY A 440 17.59 -2.46 5.77
CA GLY A 440 19.01 -2.22 5.48
C GLY A 440 19.47 -0.78 5.68
N SER A 441 18.57 0.16 5.95
CA SER A 441 18.95 1.52 6.36
C SER A 441 19.55 1.52 7.78
N VAL A 442 20.49 2.44 8.01
CA VAL A 442 21.08 2.63 9.33
C VAL A 442 20.11 3.42 10.19
N ARG A 443 19.90 2.98 11.44
CA ARG A 443 19.11 3.75 12.40
C ARG A 443 19.77 5.12 12.56
N PRO A 444 19.04 6.24 12.39
CA PRO A 444 19.62 7.54 12.64
C PRO A 444 20.16 7.54 14.07
N THR A 445 21.38 8.03 14.24
CA THR A 445 21.96 8.20 15.58
C THR A 445 20.97 9.05 16.37
N ARG A 446 20.34 8.46 17.40
CA ARG A 446 19.51 9.24 18.32
C ARG A 446 20.39 10.39 18.80
N LYS A 447 19.95 11.65 18.64
CA LYS A 447 20.59 12.78 19.31
C LYS A 447 20.78 12.35 20.75
N LYS A 448 22.02 12.31 21.23
CA LYS A 448 22.28 11.92 22.61
C LYS A 448 21.43 12.84 23.48
N GLU A 449 20.55 12.26 24.32
CA GLU A 449 19.71 13.04 25.26
C GLU A 449 20.58 13.87 26.23
N LYS A 450 21.88 13.61 26.26
CA LYS A 450 22.89 14.42 26.93
C LYS A 450 23.86 14.95 25.88
N PRO A 451 23.74 16.22 25.45
CA PRO A 451 24.79 16.86 24.68
C PRO A 451 26.10 16.78 25.46
N THR A 452 27.18 16.56 24.71
CA THR A 452 28.54 16.60 25.25
C THR A 452 28.83 18.00 25.80
N LYS A 453 29.79 18.14 26.73
CA LYS A 453 30.09 19.44 27.36
C LYS A 453 30.36 20.54 26.33
N GLU A 454 31.06 20.18 25.26
CA GLU A 454 31.42 21.07 24.14
C GLU A 454 30.20 21.53 23.34
N GLU A 455 29.19 20.67 23.14
CA GLU A 455 27.94 21.05 22.48
C GLU A 455 27.10 22.01 23.34
N ILE A 456 27.11 21.84 24.67
CA ILE A 456 26.41 22.74 25.62
C ILE A 456 27.07 24.12 25.63
N GLU A 457 28.41 24.16 25.61
CA GLU A 457 29.18 25.41 25.56
C GLU A 457 28.95 26.14 24.22
N ALA A 458 28.94 25.41 23.10
CA ALA A 458 28.61 25.96 21.79
C ALA A 458 27.16 26.48 21.70
N GLU A 459 26.17 25.79 22.29
CA GLU A 459 24.79 26.27 22.36
C GLU A 459 24.65 27.53 23.24
N MET A 460 25.39 27.60 24.35
CA MET A 460 25.44 28.77 25.21
C MET A 460 26.04 29.97 24.47
N GLU A 461 27.14 29.77 23.73
CA GLU A 461 27.77 30.80 22.91
C GLU A 461 26.85 31.26 21.77
N ALA A 462 26.21 30.33 21.06
CA ALA A 462 25.25 30.65 20.01
C ALA A 462 24.02 31.43 20.54
N ALA A 463 23.53 31.09 21.73
CA ALA A 463 22.45 31.82 22.38
C ALA A 463 22.87 33.25 22.79
N ILE A 464 24.13 33.44 23.21
CA ILE A 464 24.71 34.76 23.51
C ILE A 464 24.85 35.58 22.22
N GLU A 465 25.30 34.97 21.13
CA GLU A 465 25.45 35.58 19.80
C GLU A 465 24.08 36.05 19.26
N ALA A 466 23.06 35.19 19.36
CA ALA A 466 21.70 35.50 18.96
C ALA A 466 21.10 36.65 19.79
N ALA A 467 21.35 36.67 21.11
CA ALA A 467 20.89 37.75 22.00
C ALA A 467 21.57 39.10 21.71
N LYS A 468 22.85 39.09 21.30
CA LYS A 468 23.59 40.31 20.89
C LYS A 468 23.04 40.92 19.59
N ASN A 469 22.60 40.06 18.67
CA ASN A 469 22.22 40.40 17.30
C ASN A 469 20.72 40.71 17.10
N ILE A 470 19.91 40.77 18.16
CA ILE A 470 18.49 41.13 18.06
C ILE A 470 18.33 42.58 17.55
N PRO A 471 17.74 42.82 16.37
CA PRO A 471 17.53 44.17 15.86
C PRO A 471 16.41 44.87 16.64
N MET A 472 16.75 45.94 17.37
CA MET A 472 15.75 46.72 18.12
C MET A 472 15.11 47.80 17.23
N LYS A 473 13.78 47.82 17.13
CA LYS A 473 13.02 48.88 16.43
C LYS A 473 13.28 50.25 17.06
N LYS A 474 13.68 51.24 16.25
CA LYS A 474 13.84 52.64 16.68
C LYS A 474 12.46 53.21 17.04
N LYS A 475 12.21 53.46 18.34
CA LYS A 475 11.03 54.21 18.81
C LYS A 475 11.38 55.69 19.05
N THR A 476 10.38 56.55 18.99
CA THR A 476 10.42 58.03 18.97
C THR A 476 11.20 58.68 20.13
N LYS A 477 11.61 59.94 19.91
CA LYS A 477 12.58 60.76 20.67
C LYS A 477 12.47 60.58 22.21
N GLY A 478 13.59 60.20 22.84
CA GLY A 478 13.75 60.08 24.29
C GLY A 478 13.91 58.65 24.84
N ARG A 479 13.44 57.62 24.11
CA ARG A 479 13.56 56.19 24.49
C ARG A 479 14.72 55.43 23.82
N SER A 480 15.45 56.07 22.91
CA SER A 480 16.55 55.49 22.11
C SER A 480 17.96 55.93 22.55
N LYS A 481 18.14 56.35 23.82
CA LYS A 481 19.48 56.69 24.33
C LYS A 481 20.41 55.47 24.25
N PRO A 482 21.65 55.59 23.72
CA PRO A 482 22.59 54.47 23.55
C PRO A 482 22.82 53.66 24.83
N SER A 483 22.90 54.32 25.99
CA SER A 483 23.08 53.67 27.29
C SER A 483 21.94 52.72 27.68
N LYS A 484 20.68 53.08 27.38
CA LYS A 484 19.51 52.23 27.66
C LYS A 484 19.40 51.05 26.68
N ILE A 485 19.92 51.19 25.46
CA ILE A 485 19.98 50.11 24.47
C ILE A 485 21.06 49.09 24.89
N ALA A 486 22.24 49.56 25.33
CA ALA A 486 23.31 48.71 25.84
C ALA A 486 22.87 47.90 27.07
N LYS A 487 22.21 48.56 28.05
CA LYS A 487 21.67 47.89 29.25
C LYS A 487 20.66 46.79 28.91
N LYS A 488 19.77 47.03 27.94
CA LYS A 488 18.80 46.01 27.48
C LYS A 488 19.45 44.85 26.73
N LYS A 489 20.52 45.10 25.96
CA LYS A 489 21.30 44.02 25.33
C LYS A 489 21.99 43.15 26.39
N GLN A 490 22.56 43.77 27.43
CA GLN A 490 23.14 43.05 28.56
C GLN A 490 22.09 42.21 29.30
N GLU A 491 20.92 42.79 29.62
CA GLU A 491 19.81 42.06 30.25
C GLU A 491 19.30 40.90 29.39
N ALA A 492 19.26 41.05 28.06
CA ALA A 492 18.88 39.97 27.13
C ALA A 492 19.93 38.85 27.10
N VAL A 493 21.22 39.19 27.12
CA VAL A 493 22.32 38.22 27.21
C VAL A 493 22.29 37.49 28.56
N GLU A 494 22.05 38.18 29.67
CA GLU A 494 21.90 37.56 30.99
C GLU A 494 20.69 36.62 31.03
N LYS A 495 19.56 37.04 30.45
CA LYS A 495 18.36 36.20 30.35
C LYS A 495 18.58 34.95 29.49
N ALA A 496 19.39 35.04 28.44
CA ALA A 496 19.80 33.88 27.62
C ALA A 496 20.75 32.93 28.37
N LYS A 497 21.61 33.45 29.26
CA LYS A 497 22.55 32.66 30.08
C LYS A 497 21.89 31.94 31.26
N LYS A 498 20.83 32.52 31.86
CA LYS A 498 20.12 31.97 33.04
C LYS A 498 19.75 30.47 32.94
N PRO A 499 19.11 29.96 31.87
CA PRO A 499 18.72 28.54 31.79
C PRO A 499 19.92 27.58 31.81
N PHE A 500 21.05 27.96 31.20
CA PHE A 500 22.28 27.15 31.23
C PHE A 500 22.90 27.15 32.63
N LEU A 501 22.90 28.30 33.31
CA LEU A 501 23.42 28.43 34.68
C LEU A 501 22.58 27.61 35.69
N GLU A 502 21.25 27.62 35.55
CA GLU A 502 20.34 26.81 36.37
C GLU A 502 20.50 25.31 36.11
N GLN A 503 20.70 24.89 34.86
CA GLN A 503 21.02 23.49 34.54
C GLN A 503 22.37 23.06 35.13
N HIS A 504 23.37 23.95 35.13
CA HIS A 504 24.67 23.69 35.72
C HIS A 504 24.61 23.57 37.25
N MET A 505 23.78 24.40 37.90
CA MET A 505 23.49 24.32 39.34
C MET A 505 22.70 23.05 39.72
N LYS A 506 21.69 22.66 38.92
CA LYS A 506 20.96 21.40 39.12
C LYS A 506 21.86 20.17 38.96
N LYS A 507 22.76 20.16 37.98
CA LYS A 507 23.75 19.08 37.82
C LYS A 507 24.71 18.99 39.00
N ARG A 508 25.20 20.13 39.53
CA ARG A 508 26.04 20.15 40.75
C ARG A 508 25.32 19.58 41.97
N LYS A 509 24.05 19.93 42.18
CA LYS A 509 23.24 19.36 43.27
C LYS A 509 23.05 17.84 43.11
N LEU A 510 22.79 17.36 41.90
CA LEU A 510 22.66 15.92 41.60
C LEU A 510 23.96 15.13 41.81
N THR A 511 25.14 15.73 41.57
CA THR A 511 26.43 15.08 41.85
C THR A 511 26.75 15.04 43.34
N ASP A 512 26.29 16.02 44.11
CA ASP A 512 26.46 16.04 45.57
C ASP A 512 25.51 15.05 46.27
N GLU A 513 24.35 14.76 45.66
CA GLU A 513 23.36 13.78 46.16
C GLU A 513 23.69 12.31 45.81
N THR A 514 24.62 12.04 44.87
CA THR A 514 25.12 10.68 44.62
C THR A 514 26.18 10.25 45.64
N GLN A 515 25.86 10.32 46.93
CA GLN A 515 26.54 9.49 47.94
C GLN A 515 25.87 8.12 47.92
N LEU A 516 26.67 7.06 47.76
CA LEU A 516 26.17 5.68 47.79
C LEU A 516 25.38 5.45 49.09
N PRO A 517 24.26 4.70 49.08
CA PRO A 517 23.57 4.35 50.31
C PRO A 517 24.55 3.69 51.28
N LYS A 518 24.51 4.05 52.58
CA LYS A 518 25.39 3.52 53.65
C LYS A 518 25.57 1.99 53.63
N SER A 519 24.57 1.26 53.15
CA SER A 519 24.60 -0.21 53.02
C SER A 519 25.58 -0.74 51.97
N LEU A 520 25.96 0.07 50.97
CA LEU A 520 26.88 -0.28 49.88
C LEU A 520 28.31 0.27 50.09
N GLU A 521 28.51 1.24 50.97
CA GLU A 521 29.84 1.78 51.30
C GLU A 521 30.81 0.71 51.84
N ARG A 522 30.28 -0.30 52.55
CA ARG A 522 31.03 -1.45 53.09
C ARG A 522 31.60 -2.41 52.04
N PHE A 523 31.20 -2.29 50.77
CA PHE A 523 31.75 -3.08 49.66
C PHE A 523 32.78 -2.32 48.81
N VAL A 524 33.06 -1.05 49.12
CA VAL A 524 34.09 -0.28 48.44
C VAL A 524 35.46 -0.76 48.93
N ARG A 525 36.06 -1.72 48.21
CA ARG A 525 37.46 -2.08 48.41
C ARG A 525 38.30 -0.83 48.16
N LYS A 526 38.97 -0.32 49.21
CA LYS A 526 40.01 0.71 49.07
C LYS A 526 41.07 0.15 48.12
N LYS A 527 41.17 0.71 46.91
CA LYS A 527 42.34 0.51 46.05
C LYS A 527 43.55 1.00 46.84
N ALA A 528 44.46 0.08 47.16
CA ALA A 528 45.78 0.43 47.65
C ALA A 528 46.47 1.30 46.61
N VAL A 529 46.96 2.44 47.05
CA VAL A 529 47.82 3.30 46.24
C VAL A 529 49.18 2.61 46.17
N ALA A 530 49.55 2.17 44.98
CA ALA A 530 50.92 1.84 44.58
C ALA A 530 51.13 2.45 43.19
#